data_AF-A0A3N0ER40-F1
#
_entry.id   AF-A0A3N0ER40-F1
#
_cell.length_a   1.000
_cell.length_b   1.000
_cell.length_c   1.000
_cell.angle_alpha   90.00
_cell.angle_beta   90.00
_cell.angle_gamma   90.00
#
_symmetry.space_group_name_H-M   'P 1'
#
loop_
_entity.id
_entity.type
_entity.pdbx_description
1 polymer ?
#
loop_
_entity_poly.entity_id
_entity_poly.type
_entity_poly.pdbx_seq_one_letter_code
_entity_poly.pdbx_strand_id
1 'polypeptide(L)'
;MEHPDLQQLDFGFELEPVANPKPTQKSIKKVQSDFVFDFMDCLSSPIIVYPNSWQDVVPKLLLKDITLARLLTQMQGERMASLTEVVAYMMPRTFEAPIQSEWANIYTWCGLQYAKTFKHAGQMEAMAGIAPENLSNYEQTLLKRLRVWIYEKRREALKKKLKVDKPTAEEPAIQKKLSL
;
A
#
# COMPACT_ATOMS: atom_id res chain seq x y z
N MET A 1 26.08 18.27 31.42
CA MET A 1 26.65 17.44 30.36
C MET A 1 26.69 18.28 29.11
N GLU A 2 27.90 18.62 28.70
CA GLU A 2 28.20 19.59 27.65
C GLU A 2 27.87 19.00 26.27
N HIS A 3 27.23 19.81 25.42
CA HIS A 3 27.05 19.46 24.02
C HIS A 3 28.39 19.71 23.29
N PRO A 4 28.91 18.76 22.50
CA PRO A 4 30.18 18.96 21.82
C PRO A 4 30.05 20.03 20.75
N ASP A 5 30.95 21.00 20.84
CA ASP A 5 31.11 22.13 19.92
C ASP A 5 31.46 21.59 18.52
N LEU A 6 30.57 21.83 17.56
CA LEU A 6 30.83 21.57 16.15
C LEU A 6 31.73 22.69 15.63
N GLN A 7 33.05 22.49 15.70
CA GLN A 7 34.02 23.40 15.09
C GLN A 7 33.90 23.33 13.56
N GLN A 8 33.34 24.37 12.96
CA GLN A 8 33.44 24.60 11.52
C GLN A 8 34.90 24.92 11.18
N LEU A 9 35.47 24.20 10.21
CA LEU A 9 36.78 24.51 9.63
C LEU A 9 36.60 25.63 8.60
N ASP A 10 37.16 26.80 8.91
CA ASP A 10 37.09 28.01 8.09
C ASP A 10 37.98 27.91 6.83
N PHE A 11 37.41 27.35 5.76
CA PHE A 11 37.96 27.50 4.41
C PHE A 11 37.40 28.77 3.76
N GLY A 12 37.89 29.95 4.15
CA GLY A 12 37.93 31.21 3.36
C GLY A 12 36.75 31.62 2.47
N PHE A 13 35.56 31.05 2.63
CA PHE A 13 34.36 31.31 1.86
C PHE A 13 33.29 31.77 2.85
N GLU A 14 32.85 33.02 2.72
CA GLU A 14 31.69 33.53 3.44
C GLU A 14 30.43 32.84 2.90
N LEU A 15 30.11 31.67 3.47
CA LEU A 15 28.84 31.00 3.25
C LEU A 15 27.80 31.68 4.14
N GLU A 16 26.86 32.39 3.53
CA GLU A 16 25.67 32.85 4.23
C GLU A 16 24.99 31.66 4.93
N PRO A 17 24.52 31.82 6.18
CA PRO A 17 23.87 30.74 6.90
C PRO A 17 22.66 30.27 6.11
N VAL A 18 22.69 29.01 5.67
CA VAL A 18 21.57 28.36 4.97
C VAL A 18 20.34 28.51 5.85
N ALA A 19 19.41 29.37 5.44
CA ALA A 19 18.17 29.60 6.15
C ALA A 19 17.47 28.24 6.31
N ASN A 20 17.31 27.78 7.56
CA ASN A 20 16.57 26.57 7.88
C ASN A 20 15.22 26.64 7.17
N PRO A 21 14.85 25.64 6.32
CA PRO A 21 13.56 25.65 5.68
C PRO A 21 12.48 25.63 6.76
N LYS A 22 11.72 26.72 6.87
CA LYS A 22 10.61 26.84 7.83
C LYS A 22 9.68 25.64 7.59
N PRO A 23 9.35 24.84 8.62
CA PRO A 23 8.40 23.75 8.46
C PRO A 23 7.07 24.37 8.03
N THR A 24 6.68 24.11 6.79
CA THR A 24 5.42 24.60 6.23
C THR A 24 4.28 23.89 6.97
N GLN A 25 3.69 24.58 7.95
CA GLN A 25 2.54 24.09 8.68
C GLN A 25 1.39 23.88 7.68
N LYS A 26 1.10 22.62 7.34
CA LYS A 26 -0.07 22.28 6.52
C LYS A 26 -1.32 22.77 7.24
N SER A 27 -2.23 23.42 6.51
CA SER A 27 -3.49 23.89 7.09
C SER A 27 -4.31 22.70 7.63
N ILE A 28 -4.99 22.90 8.77
CA ILE A 28 -5.78 21.88 9.47
C ILE A 28 -6.80 21.21 8.53
N LYS A 29 -7.39 21.98 7.61
CA LYS A 29 -8.33 21.47 6.60
C LYS A 29 -7.71 20.43 5.66
N LYS A 30 -6.45 20.63 5.27
CA LYS A 30 -5.71 19.71 4.40
C LYS A 30 -5.37 18.40 5.11
N VAL A 31 -5.05 18.48 6.40
CA VAL A 31 -4.78 17.29 7.23
C VAL A 31 -6.04 16.43 7.37
N GLN A 32 -7.20 17.04 7.60
CA GLN A 32 -8.47 16.32 7.67
C GLN A 32 -8.85 15.67 6.33
N SER A 33 -8.67 16.36 5.20
CA SER A 33 -8.93 15.77 3.88
C SER A 33 -7.99 14.61 3.56
N ASP A 34 -6.72 14.72 3.96
CA ASP A 34 -5.72 13.65 3.77
C ASP A 34 -6.11 12.41 4.61
N PHE A 35 -6.57 12.60 5.85
CA PHE A 35 -7.05 11.50 6.70
C PHE A 35 -8.28 10.79 6.11
N VAL A 36 -9.30 11.55 5.67
CA VAL A 36 -10.51 10.96 5.07
C VAL A 36 -10.15 10.19 3.80
N PHE A 37 -9.26 10.73 2.96
CA PHE A 37 -8.79 10.02 1.78
C PHE A 37 -8.02 8.74 2.13
N ASP A 38 -7.17 8.78 3.15
CA ASP A 38 -6.44 7.61 3.63
C ASP A 38 -7.36 6.51 4.16
N PHE A 39 -8.40 6.90 4.88
CA PHE A 39 -9.41 5.97 5.37
C PHE A 39 -10.24 5.37 4.22
N MET A 40 -10.70 6.20 3.28
CA MET A 40 -11.40 5.75 2.07
C MET A 40 -10.53 4.80 1.23
N ASP A 41 -9.22 5.07 1.12
CA ASP A 41 -8.28 4.19 0.43
C ASP A 41 -8.19 2.79 1.07
N CYS A 42 -8.23 2.70 2.40
CA CYS A 42 -8.21 1.40 3.06
C CYS A 42 -9.48 0.58 2.75
N LEU A 43 -10.64 1.24 2.74
CA LEU A 43 -11.94 0.58 2.63
C LEU A 43 -12.40 0.31 1.19
N SER A 44 -12.21 1.28 0.30
CA SER A 44 -12.85 1.32 -1.02
C SER A 44 -11.89 1.13 -2.19
N SER A 45 -10.58 1.17 -1.96
CA SER A 45 -9.62 0.94 -3.04
C SER A 45 -9.75 -0.47 -3.60
N PRO A 46 -9.65 -0.63 -4.93
CA PRO A 46 -9.69 -1.95 -5.54
C PRO A 46 -8.54 -2.82 -5.03
N ILE A 47 -8.77 -4.13 -4.98
CA ILE A 47 -7.73 -5.11 -4.68
C ILE A 47 -7.01 -5.41 -5.99
N ILE A 48 -5.69 -5.22 -6.00
CA ILE A 48 -4.86 -5.48 -7.17
C ILE A 48 -4.38 -6.93 -7.10
N VAL A 49 -4.72 -7.70 -8.13
CA VAL A 49 -4.32 -9.10 -8.30
C VAL A 49 -3.48 -9.21 -9.58
N TYR A 50 -2.54 -10.15 -9.65
CA TYR A 50 -1.70 -10.31 -10.83
C TYR A 50 -2.55 -10.68 -12.06
N PRO A 51 -2.40 -9.99 -13.21
CA PRO A 51 -3.31 -10.12 -14.34
C PRO A 51 -3.01 -11.37 -15.18
N ASN A 52 -3.51 -12.53 -14.77
CA ASN A 52 -3.42 -13.78 -15.53
C ASN A 52 -4.70 -14.64 -15.43
N SER A 53 -4.69 -15.83 -16.01
CA SER A 53 -5.85 -16.75 -15.99
C SER A 53 -6.21 -17.32 -14.62
N TRP A 54 -5.36 -17.12 -13.60
CA TRP A 54 -5.54 -17.64 -12.24
C TRP A 54 -6.10 -16.60 -11.25
N GLN A 55 -6.51 -15.43 -11.73
CA GLN A 55 -7.08 -14.36 -10.90
C GLN A 55 -8.30 -14.82 -10.10
N ASP A 56 -9.18 -15.63 -10.70
CA ASP A 56 -10.42 -16.07 -10.07
C ASP A 56 -10.21 -17.16 -9.00
N VAL A 57 -9.00 -17.71 -8.92
CA VAL A 57 -8.65 -18.78 -7.97
C VAL A 57 -8.24 -18.23 -6.60
N VAL A 58 -8.04 -16.92 -6.48
CA VAL A 58 -7.71 -16.28 -5.20
C VAL A 58 -8.85 -16.50 -4.18
N PRO A 59 -8.57 -17.08 -3.00
CA PRO A 59 -9.61 -17.39 -2.02
C PRO A 59 -10.40 -16.15 -1.59
N LYS A 60 -11.72 -16.26 -1.58
CA LYS A 60 -12.63 -15.19 -1.14
C LYS A 60 -12.38 -14.76 0.31
N LEU A 61 -11.94 -15.68 1.17
CA LEU A 61 -11.59 -15.38 2.56
C LEU A 61 -10.40 -14.40 2.61
N LEU A 62 -9.33 -14.71 1.86
CA LEU A 62 -8.16 -13.85 1.74
C LEU A 62 -8.54 -12.44 1.26
N LEU A 63 -9.42 -12.34 0.26
CA LEU A 63 -9.88 -11.05 -0.26
C LEU A 63 -10.69 -10.24 0.77
N LYS A 64 -11.47 -10.89 1.63
CA LYS A 64 -12.23 -10.22 2.71
C LYS A 64 -11.29 -9.67 3.80
N ASP A 65 -10.23 -10.42 4.11
CA ASP A 65 -9.27 -10.06 5.15
C ASP A 65 -8.39 -8.86 4.77
N ILE A 66 -8.22 -8.59 3.47
CA ILE A 66 -7.40 -7.47 2.97
C ILE A 66 -7.86 -6.13 3.55
N THR A 67 -9.17 -5.88 3.65
CA THR A 67 -9.66 -4.60 4.19
C THR A 67 -9.20 -4.37 5.63
N LEU A 68 -9.25 -5.41 6.46
CA LEU A 68 -8.76 -5.36 7.84
C LEU A 68 -7.23 -5.22 7.87
N ALA A 69 -6.53 -5.97 7.03
CA ALA A 69 -5.07 -5.90 6.92
C ALA A 69 -4.59 -4.49 6.54
N ARG A 70 -5.28 -3.82 5.61
CA ARG A 70 -4.99 -2.42 5.22
C ARG A 70 -5.14 -1.47 6.40
N LEU A 71 -6.21 -1.62 7.18
CA LEU A 71 -6.44 -0.79 8.37
C LEU A 71 -5.34 -1.00 9.41
N LEU A 72 -4.93 -2.24 9.67
CA LEU A 72 -3.81 -2.53 10.57
C LEU A 72 -2.49 -1.90 10.09
N THR A 73 -2.17 -2.02 8.80
CA THR A 73 -0.97 -1.40 8.22
C THR A 73 -1.02 0.13 8.30
N GLN A 74 -2.19 0.73 8.09
CA GLN A 74 -2.38 2.17 8.24
C GLN A 74 -2.23 2.63 9.70
N MET A 75 -2.71 1.85 10.66
CA MET A 75 -2.52 2.12 12.10
C MET A 75 -1.04 2.04 12.52
N GLN A 76 -0.24 1.19 11.87
CA GLN A 76 1.22 1.13 12.04
C GLN A 76 1.94 2.34 11.43
N GLY A 77 1.25 3.20 10.68
CA GLY A 77 1.83 4.36 10.00
C GLY A 77 2.59 4.02 8.71
N GLU A 78 2.46 2.79 8.21
CA GLU A 78 3.14 2.36 7.00
C GLU A 78 2.38 2.78 5.74
N ARG A 79 3.00 3.60 4.89
CA ARG A 79 2.45 4.03 3.58
C ARG A 79 2.73 3.00 2.49
N MET A 80 2.35 1.75 2.75
CA MET A 80 2.66 0.59 1.89
C MET A 80 1.49 -0.39 1.88
N ALA A 81 1.43 -1.30 0.91
CA ALA A 81 0.42 -2.34 0.88
C ALA A 81 0.58 -3.30 2.06
N SER A 82 -0.50 -3.90 2.51
CA SER A 82 -0.46 -4.93 3.55
C SER A 82 0.22 -6.21 3.06
N LEU A 83 0.76 -7.02 3.97
CA LEU A 83 1.35 -8.33 3.59
C LEU A 83 0.30 -9.25 2.95
N THR A 84 -0.95 -9.19 3.41
CA THR A 84 -2.08 -9.93 2.83
C THR A 84 -2.33 -9.55 1.36
N GLU A 85 -2.20 -8.27 1.00
CA GLU A 85 -2.29 -7.83 -0.40
C GLU A 85 -1.16 -8.41 -1.26
N VAL A 86 0.06 -8.53 -0.71
CA VAL A 86 1.17 -9.15 -1.41
C VAL A 86 0.88 -10.62 -1.71
N VAL A 87 0.34 -11.36 -0.72
CA VAL A 87 -0.07 -12.76 -0.92
C VAL A 87 -1.12 -12.88 -2.03
N ALA A 88 -2.18 -12.05 -1.96
CA ALA A 88 -3.24 -12.06 -2.96
C ALA A 88 -2.74 -11.67 -4.36
N TYR A 89 -1.82 -10.72 -4.44
CA TYR A 89 -1.20 -10.32 -5.70
C TYR A 89 -0.32 -11.42 -6.29
N MET A 90 0.54 -12.06 -5.49
CA MET A 90 1.51 -13.04 -6.00
C MET A 90 0.89 -14.42 -6.29
N MET A 91 -0.18 -14.80 -5.59
CA MET A 91 -0.78 -16.14 -5.69
C MET A 91 -1.11 -16.58 -7.13
N PRO A 92 -1.80 -15.79 -7.98
CA PRO A 92 -2.05 -16.19 -9.36
C PRO A 92 -0.76 -16.42 -10.16
N ARG A 93 0.28 -15.62 -9.91
CA ARG A 93 1.57 -15.76 -10.61
C ARG A 93 2.28 -17.06 -10.22
N THR A 94 2.12 -17.52 -8.97
CA THR A 94 2.71 -18.79 -8.50
C THR A 94 2.06 -20.01 -9.14
N PHE A 95 0.77 -19.93 -9.52
CA PHE A 95 0.07 -21.02 -10.20
C PHE A 95 0.39 -21.11 -11.69
N GLU A 96 0.78 -20.01 -12.32
CA GLU A 96 1.08 -19.97 -13.74
C GLU A 96 2.41 -20.64 -14.08
N ALA A 97 3.47 -20.33 -13.31
CA ALA A 97 4.80 -20.88 -13.53
C ALA A 97 5.66 -20.75 -12.27
N PRO A 98 6.72 -21.56 -12.13
CA PRO A 98 7.73 -21.36 -11.10
C PRO A 98 8.25 -19.93 -11.08
N ILE A 99 8.51 -19.42 -9.88
CA ILE A 99 9.08 -18.10 -9.64
C ILE A 99 10.50 -18.23 -9.11
N GLN A 100 11.28 -17.16 -9.20
CA GLN A 100 12.64 -17.13 -8.66
C GLN A 100 12.60 -17.36 -7.13
N SER A 101 13.67 -17.95 -6.60
CA SER A 101 13.82 -18.33 -5.19
C SER A 101 13.43 -17.23 -4.21
N GLU A 102 13.88 -16.00 -4.48
CA GLU A 102 13.68 -14.83 -3.65
C GLU A 102 12.19 -14.46 -3.56
N TRP A 103 11.49 -14.53 -4.69
CA TRP A 103 10.05 -14.30 -4.72
C TRP A 103 9.27 -15.45 -4.09
N ALA A 104 9.75 -16.69 -4.21
CA ALA A 104 9.16 -17.84 -3.52
C ALA A 104 9.25 -17.67 -2.00
N ASN A 105 10.43 -17.29 -1.50
CA ASN A 105 10.67 -16.99 -0.08
C ASN A 105 9.79 -15.84 0.42
N ILE A 106 9.69 -14.74 -0.35
CA ILE A 106 8.82 -13.61 -0.02
C ILE A 106 7.36 -14.06 0.07
N TYR A 107 6.88 -14.84 -0.91
CA TYR A 107 5.50 -15.32 -0.96
C TYR A 107 5.17 -16.21 0.24
N THR A 108 6.03 -17.20 0.53
CA THR A 108 5.81 -18.14 1.64
C THR A 108 5.92 -17.45 2.99
N TRP A 109 6.89 -16.54 3.15
CA TRP A 109 7.01 -15.72 4.36
C TRP A 109 5.77 -14.84 4.58
N CYS A 110 5.29 -14.14 3.54
CA CYS A 110 4.07 -13.32 3.65
C CYS A 110 2.84 -14.18 3.97
N GLY A 111 2.74 -15.38 3.38
CA GLY A 111 1.68 -16.34 3.68
C GLY A 111 1.67 -16.79 5.14
N LEU A 112 2.86 -17.05 5.72
CA LEU A 112 3.00 -17.36 7.13
C LEU A 112 2.58 -16.19 8.03
N GLN A 113 2.96 -14.96 7.69
CA GLN A 113 2.56 -13.76 8.45
C GLN A 113 1.05 -13.51 8.39
N TYR A 114 0.43 -13.75 7.23
CA TYR A 114 -1.02 -13.72 7.08
C TYR A 114 -1.69 -14.74 8.01
N ALA A 115 -1.26 -16.01 7.98
CA ALA A 115 -1.80 -17.05 8.84
C ALA A 115 -1.65 -16.72 10.34
N LYS A 116 -0.54 -16.11 10.74
CA LYS A 116 -0.31 -15.59 12.11
C LYS A 116 -1.28 -14.49 12.50
N THR A 117 -1.53 -13.54 11.61
CA THR A 117 -2.38 -12.37 11.88
C THR A 117 -3.85 -12.77 12.03
N PHE A 118 -4.34 -13.67 11.17
CA PHE A 118 -5.75 -14.08 11.14
C PHE A 118 -6.03 -15.40 11.88
N LYS A 119 -5.03 -15.95 12.58
CA LYS A 119 -5.11 -17.17 13.42
C LYS A 119 -5.66 -18.39 12.68
N HIS A 120 -5.24 -18.59 11.42
CA HIS A 120 -5.54 -19.80 10.67
C HIS A 120 -4.61 -20.94 11.06
N ALA A 121 -4.94 -21.65 12.15
CA ALA A 121 -4.06 -22.65 12.78
C ALA A 121 -3.51 -23.70 11.80
N GLY A 122 -4.37 -24.33 10.98
CA GLY A 122 -3.92 -25.34 10.01
C GLY A 122 -3.02 -24.79 8.89
N GLN A 123 -3.24 -23.55 8.45
CA GLN A 123 -2.37 -22.91 7.47
C GLN A 123 -1.03 -22.50 8.09
N MET A 124 -1.04 -22.08 9.36
CA MET A 124 0.18 -21.68 10.07
C MET A 124 1.15 -22.85 10.19
N GLU A 125 0.66 -24.02 10.60
CA GLU A 125 1.48 -25.24 10.73
C GLU A 125 2.06 -25.67 9.38
N ALA A 126 1.23 -25.69 8.33
CA ALA A 126 1.68 -26.03 6.98
C ALA A 126 2.75 -25.06 6.46
N MET A 127 2.59 -23.76 6.72
CA MET A 127 3.51 -22.72 6.25
C MET A 127 4.80 -22.67 7.07
N ALA A 128 4.77 -23.04 8.36
CA ALA A 128 5.94 -22.98 9.23
C ALA A 128 7.10 -23.89 8.78
N GLY A 129 6.79 -25.01 8.12
CA GLY A 129 7.81 -25.92 7.57
C GLY A 129 8.37 -25.50 6.21
N ILE A 130 7.75 -24.52 5.54
CA ILE A 130 8.09 -24.11 4.16
C ILE A 130 8.69 -22.71 4.12
N ALA A 131 8.12 -21.78 4.90
CA ALA A 131 8.54 -20.40 4.90
C ALA A 131 9.89 -20.22 5.59
N PRO A 132 10.78 -19.35 5.07
CA PRO A 132 12.01 -19.01 5.77
C PRO A 132 11.68 -18.31 7.10
N GLU A 133 12.54 -18.46 8.11
CA GLU A 133 12.36 -17.79 9.40
C GLU A 133 12.40 -16.25 9.24
N ASN A 134 13.37 -15.77 8.45
CA ASN A 134 13.58 -14.36 8.18
C ASN A 134 13.92 -14.15 6.70
N LEU A 135 13.49 -13.01 6.15
CA LEU A 135 13.88 -12.57 4.82
C LEU A 135 15.26 -11.92 4.86
N SER A 136 16.08 -12.18 3.84
CA SER A 136 17.36 -11.49 3.63
C SER A 136 17.15 -9.99 3.34
N ASN A 137 18.19 -9.17 3.52
CA ASN A 137 18.13 -7.72 3.22
C ASN A 137 17.69 -7.43 1.77
N TYR A 138 18.10 -8.29 0.85
CA TYR A 138 17.73 -8.18 -0.56
C TYR A 138 16.23 -8.45 -0.76
N GLU A 139 15.72 -9.55 -0.20
CA GLU A 139 14.29 -9.91 -0.26
C GLU A 139 13.41 -8.89 0.45
N GLN A 140 13.85 -8.35 1.59
CA GLN A 140 13.14 -7.27 2.28
C GLN A 140 13.04 -6.01 1.41
N THR A 141 14.11 -5.69 0.67
CA THR A 141 14.11 -4.57 -0.28
C THR A 141 13.15 -4.82 -1.44
N LEU A 142 13.14 -6.02 -2.00
CA LEU A 142 12.18 -6.42 -3.06
C LEU A 142 10.74 -6.36 -2.58
N LEU A 143 10.46 -6.92 -1.39
CA LEU A 143 9.15 -6.88 -0.77
C LEU A 143 8.70 -5.43 -0.53
N LYS A 144 9.56 -4.58 0.02
CA LYS A 144 9.24 -3.17 0.23
C LYS A 144 8.87 -2.47 -1.07
N ARG A 145 9.64 -2.68 -2.14
CA ARG A 145 9.35 -2.11 -3.47
C ARG A 145 8.00 -2.59 -4.00
N LEU A 146 7.71 -3.89 -3.89
CA LEU A 146 6.43 -4.45 -4.32
C LEU A 146 5.26 -3.87 -3.51
N ARG A 147 5.39 -3.78 -2.19
CA ARG A 147 4.36 -3.21 -1.31
C ARG A 147 4.06 -1.74 -1.63
N VAL A 148 5.09 -0.95 -1.93
CA VAL A 148 4.94 0.45 -2.37
C VAL A 148 4.22 0.51 -3.71
N TRP A 149 4.63 -0.30 -4.68
CA TRP A 149 4.01 -0.32 -6.01
C TRP A 149 2.52 -0.70 -5.96
N ILE A 150 2.14 -1.72 -5.19
CA ILE A 150 0.73 -2.11 -5.02
C ILE A 150 -0.09 -0.96 -4.40
N TYR A 151 0.47 -0.30 -3.39
CA TYR A 151 -0.15 0.83 -2.70
C TYR A 151 -0.35 2.03 -3.63
N GLU A 152 0.62 2.35 -4.48
CA GLU A 152 0.49 3.41 -5.47
C GLU A 152 -0.58 3.06 -6.51
N LYS A 153 -0.54 1.83 -7.06
CA LYS A 153 -1.49 1.37 -8.08
C LYS A 153 -2.94 1.38 -7.60
N ARG A 154 -3.21 0.91 -6.37
CA ARG A 154 -4.57 0.95 -5.82
C ARG A 154 -5.09 2.38 -5.64
N ARG A 155 -4.22 3.31 -5.21
CA ARG A 155 -4.57 4.73 -5.04
C ARG A 155 -4.80 5.44 -6.36
N GLU A 156 -3.99 5.15 -7.37
CA GLU A 156 -4.23 5.61 -8.73
C GLU A 156 -5.60 5.15 -9.22
N ALA A 157 -5.95 3.87 -9.01
CA ALA A 157 -7.24 3.31 -9.40
C ALA A 157 -8.41 3.95 -8.63
N LEU A 158 -8.27 4.19 -7.32
CA LEU A 158 -9.28 4.90 -6.54
C LEU A 158 -9.49 6.33 -7.05
N LYS A 159 -8.41 7.08 -7.28
CA LYS A 159 -8.49 8.44 -7.83
C LYS A 159 -9.18 8.46 -9.20
N LYS A 160 -8.94 7.44 -10.04
CA LYS A 160 -9.63 7.30 -11.34
C LYS A 160 -11.13 7.07 -11.13
N LYS A 161 -11.54 6.17 -10.23
CA LYS A 161 -12.96 5.94 -9.90
C LYS A 161 -13.65 7.23 -9.42
N LEU A 162 -13.05 7.92 -8.44
CA LEU A 162 -13.60 9.17 -7.91
C LEU A 162 -13.69 10.31 -8.94
N LYS A 163 -12.91 10.25 -10.03
CA LYS A 163 -13.02 11.21 -11.15
C LYS A 163 -14.18 10.86 -12.08
N VAL A 164 -14.41 9.58 -12.32
CA VAL A 164 -15.51 9.09 -13.18
C VAL A 164 -16.87 9.30 -12.50
N ASP A 165 -16.93 9.11 -11.17
CA ASP A 165 -18.16 9.26 -10.39
C ASP A 165 -18.56 10.71 -10.13
N LYS A 166 -17.76 11.71 -10.57
CA LYS A 166 -18.19 13.11 -10.55
C LYS A 166 -19.19 13.33 -11.68
N PRO A 167 -20.46 13.64 -11.40
CA PRO A 167 -21.39 13.98 -12.47
C PRO A 167 -20.85 15.19 -13.22
N THR A 168 -20.65 15.04 -14.53
CA THR A 168 -20.44 16.14 -15.46
C THR A 168 -21.64 17.06 -15.30
N ALA A 169 -21.42 18.27 -14.81
CA ALA A 169 -22.46 19.29 -14.66
C ALA A 169 -22.84 19.85 -16.04
N GLU A 170 -23.25 19.00 -16.98
CA GLU A 170 -23.66 19.37 -18.33
C GLU A 170 -24.72 18.37 -18.85
N GLU A 171 -25.94 18.43 -18.30
CA GLU A 171 -27.14 18.02 -19.04
C GLU A 171 -28.07 19.24 -19.13
N PRO A 172 -28.27 19.85 -20.32
CA PRO A 172 -29.16 20.99 -20.45
C PRO A 172 -30.62 20.53 -20.31
N ALA A 173 -31.37 21.28 -19.50
CA ALA A 173 -32.81 21.15 -19.31
C ALA A 173 -33.55 21.27 -20.65
N ILE A 174 -33.90 20.14 -21.27
CA ILE A 174 -34.83 20.12 -22.40
C ILE A 174 -36.23 20.30 -21.84
N GLN A 175 -36.70 21.53 -22.01
CA GLN A 175 -38.05 22.01 -21.78
C GLN A 175 -39.08 21.01 -22.33
N LYS A 176 -39.86 20.38 -21.45
CA LYS A 176 -41.18 19.86 -21.80
C LYS A 176 -42.05 21.06 -22.17
N LYS A 177 -42.05 21.46 -23.45
CA LYS A 177 -43.17 22.20 -24.02
C LYS A 177 -44.37 21.26 -23.98
N LEU A 178 -45.25 21.51 -23.02
CA LEU A 178 -46.65 21.12 -23.06
C LEU A 178 -47.22 21.64 -24.39
N SER A 179 -47.49 20.75 -25.33
CA SER A 179 -48.46 20.99 -26.38
C SER A 179 -49.83 20.65 -25.79
N LEU A 180 -50.60 21.72 -25.54
CA LEU A 180 -52.06 21.70 -25.43
C LEU A 180 -52.70 21.16 -26.71
#